data_AF-A0A2V5Y3V6-F1
#
_entry.id   AF-A0A2V5Y3V6-F1
#
_cell.length_a   1.000
_cell.length_b   1.000
_cell.length_c   1.000
_cell.angle_alpha   90.00
_cell.angle_beta   90.00
_cell.angle_gamma   90.00
#
_symmetry.space_group_name_H-M   'P 1'
#
loop_
_entity.id
_entity.type
_entity.pdbx_description
1 polymer ?
#
loop_
_entity_poly.entity_id
_entity_poly.type
_entity_poly.pdbx_seq_one_letter_code
_entity_poly.pdbx_strand_id
1 'polypeptide(L)' 'MSLAEIEEAVDKLSPAELAKLAAHIARRDKIAWDREIEDDFSPGGKHKKALEKIDAEIDAGNFTPLP' A
#
# COMPACT_ATOMS: atom_id res chain seq x y z
N MET A 1 -20.55 7.19 15.26
CA MET A 1 -20.21 5.77 15.47
C MET A 1 -18.75 5.69 15.88
N SER A 2 -18.46 5.06 16.99
CA SER A 2 -17.13 4.81 17.54
C SER A 2 -16.52 3.55 16.95
N LEU A 3 -15.20 3.36 17.12
CA LEU A 3 -14.53 2.13 16.73
C LEU A 3 -15.11 0.91 17.49
N ALA A 4 -15.37 1.05 18.78
CA ALA A 4 -15.98 0.01 19.59
C ALA A 4 -17.37 -0.41 19.07
N GLU A 5 -18.20 0.55 18.64
CA GLU A 5 -19.50 0.24 18.03
C GLU A 5 -19.37 -0.49 16.69
N ILE A 6 -18.29 -0.24 15.93
CA ILE A 6 -17.98 -0.99 14.70
C ILE A 6 -17.57 -2.42 15.06
N GLU A 7 -16.65 -2.59 16.01
CA GLU A 7 -16.15 -3.89 16.47
C GLU A 7 -17.30 -4.79 16.95
N GLU A 8 -18.20 -4.27 17.80
CA GLU A 8 -19.38 -5.01 18.24
C GLU A 8 -20.34 -5.38 17.08
N ALA A 9 -20.42 -4.54 16.04
CA ALA A 9 -21.23 -4.84 14.87
C ALA A 9 -20.58 -5.94 14.01
N VAL A 10 -19.26 -5.95 13.91
CA VAL A 10 -18.49 -6.98 13.20
C VAL A 10 -18.64 -8.34 13.86
N ASP A 11 -18.62 -8.40 15.20
CA ASP A 11 -18.79 -9.64 15.96
C ASP A 11 -20.16 -10.32 15.73
N LYS A 12 -21.16 -9.56 15.30
CA LYS A 12 -22.52 -10.03 15.03
C LYS A 12 -22.72 -10.51 13.59
N LEU A 13 -21.73 -10.36 12.71
CA LEU A 13 -21.84 -10.74 11.30
C LEU A 13 -21.84 -12.26 11.14
N SER A 14 -22.62 -12.75 10.18
CA SER A 14 -22.44 -14.12 9.70
C SER A 14 -21.07 -14.28 9.02
N PRO A 15 -20.53 -15.50 8.92
CA PRO A 15 -19.25 -15.74 8.23
C PRO A 15 -19.21 -15.20 6.79
N ALA A 16 -20.34 -15.24 6.07
CA ALA A 16 -20.43 -14.73 4.71
C ALA A 16 -20.38 -13.19 4.65
N GLU A 17 -20.99 -12.51 5.62
CA GLU A 17 -20.94 -11.05 5.72
C GLU A 17 -19.58 -10.56 6.19
N LEU A 18 -18.97 -11.27 7.14
CA LEU A 18 -17.60 -11.00 7.59
C LEU A 18 -16.60 -11.12 6.43
N ALA A 19 -16.73 -12.14 5.59
CA ALA A 19 -15.88 -12.29 4.40
C ALA A 19 -16.05 -11.13 3.40
N LYS A 20 -17.29 -10.66 3.20
CA LYS A 20 -17.55 -9.48 2.35
C LYS A 20 -16.95 -8.21 2.95
N LEU A 21 -17.06 -8.02 4.26
CA LEU A 21 -16.48 -6.86 4.94
C LEU A 21 -14.95 -6.88 4.86
N ALA A 22 -14.33 -8.04 5.10
CA ALA A 22 -12.88 -8.21 4.98
C ALA A 22 -12.39 -7.87 3.56
N ALA A 23 -13.09 -8.34 2.52
CA ALA A 23 -12.76 -8.00 1.13
C ALA A 23 -12.90 -6.49 0.84
N HIS A 24 -13.88 -5.82 1.47
CA HIS A 24 -14.04 -4.37 1.34
C HIS A 24 -12.90 -3.59 2.00
N ILE A 25 -12.51 -3.99 3.22
CA ILE A 25 -11.39 -3.37 3.94
C ILE A 25 -10.08 -3.58 3.17
N ALA A 26 -9.78 -4.81 2.74
CA ALA A 26 -8.58 -5.10 1.98
C ALA A 26 -8.46 -4.26 0.69
N ARG A 27 -9.59 -3.99 0.01
CA ARG A 27 -9.61 -3.10 -1.15
C ARG A 27 -9.24 -1.66 -0.78
N ARG A 28 -9.74 -1.15 0.35
CA ARG A 28 -9.41 0.20 0.83
C ARG A 28 -7.95 0.31 1.23
N ASP A 29 -7.44 -0.69 1.94
CA ASP A 29 -6.04 -0.72 2.35
C ASP A 29 -5.12 -0.75 1.14
N LYS A 30 -5.46 -1.53 0.10
CA LYS A 30 -4.73 -1.52 -1.16
C LYS A 30 -4.69 -0.13 -1.80
N ILE A 31 -5.82 0.57 -1.87
CA ILE A 31 -5.87 1.93 -2.46
C ILE A 31 -5.05 2.92 -1.63
N ALA A 32 -5.10 2.82 -0.30
CA ALA A 32 -4.29 3.67 0.57
C ALA A 32 -2.80 3.39 0.36
N TRP A 33 -2.42 2.12 0.23
CA TRP A 33 -1.05 1.71 -0.04
C TRP A 33 -0.57 2.15 -1.43
N ASP A 34 -1.40 2.02 -2.47
CA ASP A 34 -1.08 2.50 -3.82
C ASP A 34 -0.76 4.02 -3.79
N ARG A 35 -1.54 4.82 -3.05
CA ARG A 35 -1.29 6.26 -2.88
C ARG A 35 -0.02 6.56 -2.08
N GLU A 36 0.22 5.82 -1.01
CA GLU A 36 1.43 5.99 -0.20
C GLU A 36 2.68 5.72 -1.04
N ILE A 37 2.66 4.68 -1.88
CA ILE A 37 3.73 4.38 -2.84
C ILE A 37 3.88 5.53 -3.85
N GLU A 38 2.80 6.00 -4.46
CA GLU A 38 2.86 7.13 -5.40
C GLU A 38 3.50 8.37 -4.76
N ASP A 39 3.09 8.72 -3.53
CA ASP A 39 3.61 9.87 -2.79
C ASP A 39 5.09 9.68 -2.39
N ASP A 40 5.46 8.51 -1.87
CA ASP A 40 6.81 8.21 -1.41
C ASP A 40 7.85 8.23 -2.55
N PHE A 41 7.44 7.83 -3.76
CA PHE A 41 8.28 7.82 -4.98
C PHE A 41 8.09 9.04 -5.89
N SER A 42 7.24 10.00 -5.50
CA SER A 42 7.08 11.27 -6.22
C SER A 42 8.36 12.12 -6.22
N PRO A 43 8.49 13.11 -7.13
CA PRO A 43 9.63 14.03 -7.12
C PRO A 43 9.75 14.79 -5.80
N GLY A 44 10.84 14.56 -5.05
CA GLY A 44 11.01 15.14 -3.70
C GLY A 44 10.36 14.34 -2.57
N GLY A 45 9.73 13.22 -2.90
CA GLY A 45 9.18 12.25 -1.95
C GLY A 45 10.27 11.60 -1.09
N LYS A 46 9.80 10.85 -0.08
CA LYS A 46 10.62 10.22 0.95
C LYS A 46 11.74 9.34 0.38
N HIS A 47 11.52 8.71 -0.77
CA HIS A 47 12.48 7.80 -1.39
C HIS A 47 13.36 8.43 -2.47
N LYS A 48 13.32 9.76 -2.65
CA LYS A 48 14.16 10.48 -3.63
C LYS A 48 15.64 10.04 -3.59
N LYS A 49 16.26 9.96 -2.41
CA LYS A 49 17.67 9.56 -2.28
C LYS A 49 17.95 8.12 -2.74
N ALA A 50 16.97 7.22 -2.55
CA ALA A 50 17.09 5.85 -3.02
C ALA A 50 17.02 5.80 -4.55
N LEU A 51 16.15 6.61 -5.16
CA LEU A 51 16.05 6.76 -6.62
C LEU A 51 17.36 7.30 -7.21
N GLU A 52 17.91 8.39 -6.65
CA GLU A 52 19.19 8.96 -7.10
C GLU A 52 20.35 7.93 -7.04
N LYS A 53 20.34 7.05 -6.03
CA LYS A 53 21.31 5.97 -5.93
C LYS A 53 21.11 4.90 -7.01
N ILE A 54 19.86 4.52 -7.28
CA ILE A 54 19.55 3.53 -8.32
C ILE A 54 19.98 4.06 -9.70
N ASP A 55 19.68 5.33 -10.00
CA ASP A 55 20.10 5.96 -11.26
C ASP A 55 21.64 5.92 -11.41
N ALA A 56 22.38 6.21 -10.34
CA ALA A 56 23.84 6.14 -10.35
C ALA A 56 24.39 4.72 -10.59
N GLU A 57 23.75 3.68 -10.05
CA GLU A 57 24.13 2.28 -10.30
C GLU A 57 23.80 1.86 -11.75
N ILE A 58 22.68 2.34 -12.30
CA ILE A 58 22.32 2.12 -13.71
C ILE A 58 23.37 2.76 -14.63
N ASP A 59 23.73 4.01 -14.37
CA ASP A 59 24.75 4.75 -15.12
C ASP A 59 26.15 4.09 -15.02
N ALA A 60 26.45 3.46 -13.88
CA ALA A 60 27.66 2.68 -13.67
C ALA A 60 27.64 1.30 -14.37
N GLY A 61 26.52 0.90 -14.97
CA GLY A 61 26.34 -0.41 -15.59
C GLY A 61 26.14 -1.55 -14.60
N ASN A 62 25.85 -1.24 -13.33
CA ASN A 62 25.63 -2.22 -12.26
C ASN A 62 24.17 -2.70 -12.21
N PHE A 63 23.58 -3.00 -13.37
CA PHE A 63 22.22 -3.53 -13.44
C PHE A 63 22.12 -4.65 -14.49
N THR A 64 21.24 -5.60 -14.23
CA THR A 64 20.88 -6.64 -15.21
C THR A 64 19.54 -6.24 -15.83
N PRO A 65 19.45 -6.00 -17.14
CA PRO A 65 18.17 -5.76 -17.81
C PRO A 65 17.22 -6.94 -17.57
N LEU A 66 15.94 -6.63 -17.40
CA LEU A 66 14.91 -7.67 -17.44
C LEU A 66 14.88 -8.29 -18.85
N PRO A 67 14.69 -9.62 -18.97
CA PRO A 67 14.62 -10.31 -20.24
C PRO A 67 13.42 -9.88 -21.10
#